data_AF-A0A327TKI6-F1
#
_entry.id   AF-A0A327TKI6-F1
#
_cell.length_a   1.000
_cell.length_b   1.000
_cell.length_c   1.000
_cell.angle_alpha   90.00
_cell.angle_beta   90.00
_cell.angle_gamma   90.00
#
_symmetry.space_group_name_H-M   'P 1'
#
loop_
_entity.id
_entity.type
_entity.pdbx_description
1 polymer ?
#
loop_
_entity_poly.entity_id
_entity_poly.type
_entity_poly.pdbx_seq_one_letter_code
_entity_poly.pdbx_strand_id
1 'polypeptide(L)'
;DKLPSTKQIAAEFGASELVVYRAITQLKESGHVVARQGAGAFVRVYNPLLWNPGEYERGERSDDPVTNTDDWKAQVRAQGRKPEQGTPQVSTEPAPKNIANWLNLEPGTPVVARRRLRLVDGEPCQLADSWFPVSIAEGTPLMEERDVTMKGGILAATGNPQHRIRDELDIRMPTSTEIERLDLQNLPGTPVCQHVRIGYGADGVPVRVMVTIAPGDRNRIIYELEINR
;
A
#
# COMPACT_ATOMS: atom_id res chain seq x y z
N ASP A 1 1.41 16.31 -19.82
CA ASP A 1 0.92 17.04 -21.01
C ASP A 1 -0.13 16.25 -21.79
N LYS A 2 -0.99 16.95 -22.55
CA LYS A 2 -1.96 16.33 -23.45
C LYS A 2 -1.26 15.91 -24.74
N LEU A 3 -1.51 14.68 -25.20
CA LEU A 3 -1.04 14.23 -26.50
C LEU A 3 -1.83 14.94 -27.62
N PRO A 4 -1.18 15.25 -28.76
CA PRO A 4 -1.90 15.66 -29.96
C PRO A 4 -2.91 14.59 -30.38
N SER A 5 -3.91 14.99 -31.17
CA SER A 5 -4.89 14.02 -31.70
C SER A 5 -4.22 12.99 -32.61
N THR A 6 -4.84 11.80 -32.74
CA THR A 6 -4.38 10.74 -33.64
C THR A 6 -4.11 11.27 -35.05
N LYS A 7 -4.98 12.15 -35.56
CA LYS A 7 -4.86 12.77 -36.87
C LYS A 7 -3.63 13.69 -36.99
N GLN A 8 -3.32 14.47 -35.95
CA GLN A 8 -2.15 15.34 -35.93
C GLN A 8 -0.86 14.52 -35.92
N ILE A 9 -0.79 13.48 -35.08
CA ILE A 9 0.38 12.59 -35.01
C ILE A 9 0.54 11.83 -36.34
N ALA A 10 -0.54 11.36 -36.95
CA ALA A 10 -0.50 10.67 -38.24
C ALA A 10 0.07 11.58 -39.35
N ALA A 11 -0.35 12.84 -39.39
CA ALA A 11 0.16 13.83 -40.35
C ALA A 11 1.64 14.16 -40.11
N GLU A 12 2.06 14.32 -38.85
CA GLU A 12 3.44 14.62 -38.48
C GLU A 12 4.41 13.49 -38.85
N PHE A 13 4.03 12.24 -38.57
CA PHE A 13 4.90 11.07 -38.76
C PHE A 13 4.69 10.35 -40.11
N GLY A 14 3.80 10.85 -40.98
CA GLY A 14 3.51 10.20 -42.27
C GLY A 14 2.94 8.78 -42.13
N ALA A 15 2.22 8.51 -41.04
CA ALA A 15 1.66 7.20 -40.71
C ALA A 15 0.13 7.18 -40.89
N SER A 16 -0.47 5.99 -40.95
CA SER A 16 -1.94 5.89 -40.93
C SER A 16 -2.49 6.16 -39.53
N GLU A 17 -3.69 6.74 -39.43
CA GLU A 17 -4.35 6.97 -38.13
C GLU A 17 -4.55 5.67 -37.34
N LEU A 18 -4.75 4.54 -38.03
CA LEU A 18 -4.84 3.22 -37.39
C LEU A 18 -3.53 2.80 -36.71
N VAL A 19 -2.38 3.06 -37.34
CA VAL A 19 -1.06 2.75 -36.76
C VAL A 19 -0.82 3.61 -35.52
N VAL A 20 -1.10 4.91 -35.61
CA VAL A 20 -0.99 5.83 -34.46
C VAL A 20 -1.93 5.43 -33.33
N TYR A 21 -3.18 5.09 -33.64
CA TYR A 21 -4.14 4.62 -32.65
C TYR A 21 -3.65 3.38 -31.90
N ARG A 22 -3.08 2.40 -32.61
CA ARG A 22 -2.48 1.20 -32.01
C ARG A 22 -1.29 1.55 -31.12
N ALA A 23 -0.41 2.44 -31.55
CA ALA A 23 0.72 2.90 -30.74
C ALA A 23 0.27 3.59 -29.44
N ILE A 24 -0.72 4.48 -29.52
CA ILE A 24 -1.31 5.13 -28.33
C ILE A 24 -1.96 4.10 -27.41
N THR A 25 -2.61 3.08 -27.96
CA THR A 25 -3.23 1.99 -27.19
C THR A 25 -2.16 1.20 -26.43
N GLN A 26 -1.07 0.82 -27.10
CA GLN A 26 0.05 0.13 -26.47
C GLN A 26 0.72 0.98 -25.38
N LEU A 27 0.83 2.30 -25.58
CA LEU A 27 1.34 3.23 -24.56
C LEU A 27 0.41 3.34 -23.33
N LYS A 28 -0.91 3.19 -23.52
CA LYS A 28 -1.86 3.10 -22.40
C LYS A 28 -1.71 1.78 -21.66
N GLU A 29 -1.64 0.68 -22.38
CA GLU A 29 -1.49 -0.67 -21.82
C GLU A 29 -0.17 -0.87 -21.06
N SER A 30 0.89 -0.15 -21.46
CA SER A 30 2.19 -0.12 -20.75
C SER A 30 2.27 0.95 -19.66
N GLY A 31 1.19 1.71 -19.42
CA GLY A 31 1.11 2.68 -18.32
C GLY A 31 1.83 4.01 -18.56
N HIS A 32 2.27 4.31 -19.80
CA HIS A 32 2.91 5.59 -20.13
C HIS A 32 1.90 6.71 -20.42
N VAL A 33 0.69 6.34 -20.85
CA VAL A 33 -0.37 7.27 -21.24
C VAL A 33 -1.65 6.94 -20.48
N VAL A 34 -2.37 7.98 -20.04
CA VAL A 34 -3.68 7.85 -19.40
C VAL A 34 -4.75 8.51 -20.27
N ALA A 35 -5.91 7.88 -20.39
CA ALA A 35 -7.07 8.48 -21.04
C ALA A 35 -7.90 9.24 -20.01
N ARG A 36 -8.26 10.49 -20.33
CA ARG A 36 -9.25 11.25 -19.55
C ARG A 36 -10.51 11.36 -20.39
N GLN A 37 -11.63 10.84 -19.86
CA GLN A 37 -12.91 10.84 -20.57
C GLN A 37 -13.26 12.26 -21.03
N GLY A 38 -13.57 12.41 -22.33
CA GLY A 38 -13.89 13.70 -22.96
C GLY A 38 -12.70 14.66 -23.17
N ALA A 39 -11.53 14.40 -22.56
CA ALA A 39 -10.39 15.32 -22.61
C ALA A 39 -9.21 14.83 -23.48
N GLY A 40 -9.17 13.54 -23.83
CA GLY A 40 -8.15 12.94 -24.70
C GLY A 40 -7.11 12.10 -23.95
N ALA A 41 -5.97 11.85 -24.59
CA ALA A 41 -4.87 11.07 -24.02
C ALA A 41 -3.78 12.01 -23.44
N PHE A 42 -3.21 11.65 -22.29
CA PHE A 42 -2.22 12.46 -21.58
C PHE A 42 -1.03 11.61 -21.17
N VAL A 43 0.16 12.20 -21.16
CA VAL A 43 1.34 11.60 -20.54
C VAL A 43 1.05 11.37 -19.05
N ARG A 44 1.32 10.17 -18.56
CA ARG A 44 1.18 9.86 -17.14
C ARG A 44 2.27 10.58 -16.34
N VAL A 45 1.86 11.42 -15.39
CA VAL A 45 2.80 12.08 -14.48
C VAL A 45 3.15 11.13 -13.35
N TYR A 46 4.44 10.97 -13.07
CA TYR A 46 4.93 10.12 -12.00
C TYR A 46 5.48 10.99 -10.86
N ASN A 47 4.69 11.13 -9.80
CA ASN A 47 5.06 11.83 -8.56
C ASN A 47 4.68 10.93 -7.36
N PRO A 48 5.47 9.88 -7.09
CA PRO A 48 5.10 8.87 -6.11
C PRO A 48 5.24 9.39 -4.67
N LEU A 49 4.43 8.84 -3.77
CA LEU A 49 4.75 8.84 -2.34
C LEU A 49 6.04 8.03 -2.14
N LEU A 50 7.04 8.65 -1.53
CA LEU A 50 8.21 7.95 -1.01
C LEU A 50 7.82 7.30 0.30
N TRP A 51 7.69 5.98 0.30
CA TRP A 51 7.31 5.23 1.48
C TRP A 51 8.55 4.51 2.01
N ASN A 52 8.96 4.81 3.24
CA ASN A 52 10.11 4.18 3.89
C ASN A 52 9.66 3.30 5.06
N PRO A 53 9.39 2.01 4.83
CA PRO A 53 9.04 1.09 5.91
C PRO A 53 10.16 0.96 6.96
N GLY A 54 11.41 1.23 6.61
CA GLY A 54 12.56 1.07 7.52
C GLY A 54 12.56 2.04 8.69
N GLU A 55 12.06 3.27 8.51
CA GLU A 55 12.10 4.29 9.57
C GLU A 55 11.16 3.97 10.74
N TYR A 56 10.08 3.23 10.47
CA TYR A 56 9.03 2.92 11.44
C TYR A 56 9.56 2.21 12.70
N GLU A 57 10.76 1.65 12.64
CA GLU A 57 11.27 0.74 13.65
C GLU A 57 12.72 1.11 14.08
N ARG A 58 13.26 2.25 13.64
CA ARG A 58 14.58 2.77 14.07
C ARG A 58 14.58 3.39 15.48
N GLY A 59 13.48 3.26 16.23
CA GLY A 59 13.37 3.63 17.64
C GLY A 59 12.60 4.92 17.92
N GLU A 60 12.66 5.91 17.03
CA GLU A 60 11.91 7.16 17.16
C GLU A 60 10.62 7.10 16.33
N ARG A 61 9.68 6.25 16.76
CA ARG A 61 8.33 6.23 16.17
C ARG A 61 7.71 7.62 16.33
N SER A 62 7.20 8.17 15.23
CA SER A 62 6.51 9.47 15.19
C SER A 62 5.03 9.33 15.59
N ASP A 63 4.71 8.30 16.37
CA ASP A 63 3.35 8.01 16.81
C ASP A 63 2.89 9.06 17.82
N ASP A 64 1.82 9.79 17.49
CA ASP A 64 1.15 10.73 18.37
C ASP A 64 -0.30 10.28 18.62
N PRO A 65 -0.60 9.75 19.82
CA PRO A 65 -1.96 9.36 20.20
C PRO A 65 -2.97 10.51 20.23
N VAL A 66 -2.52 11.77 20.46
CA VAL A 66 -3.41 12.94 20.57
C VAL A 66 -3.96 13.31 19.20
N THR A 67 -3.10 13.36 18.19
CA THR A 67 -3.50 13.61 16.79
C THR A 67 -3.83 12.33 16.02
N ASN A 68 -3.64 11.17 16.66
CA ASN A 68 -3.75 9.84 16.08
C ASN A 68 -2.93 9.73 14.76
N THR A 69 -1.70 10.22 14.86
CA THR A 69 -0.70 10.18 13.79
C THR A 69 0.15 8.94 13.97
N ASP A 70 0.11 8.03 13.01
CA ASP A 70 1.10 6.95 12.92
C ASP A 70 2.25 7.33 11.99
N ASP A 71 3.32 6.54 11.97
CA ASP A 71 4.50 6.83 11.14
C ASP A 71 4.18 7.03 9.65
N TRP A 72 3.17 6.32 9.13
CA TRP A 72 2.75 6.52 7.74
C TRP A 72 2.18 7.92 7.53
N LYS A 73 1.26 8.37 8.41
CA LYS A 73 0.72 9.74 8.35
C LYS A 73 1.85 10.76 8.53
N ALA A 74 2.82 10.50 9.39
CA ALA A 74 3.98 11.37 9.58
C ALA A 74 4.83 11.50 8.30
N GLN A 75 5.18 10.39 7.65
CA GLN A 75 5.95 10.40 6.39
C GLN A 75 5.23 11.11 5.25
N VAL A 76 3.92 10.94 5.15
CA VAL A 76 3.10 11.64 4.15
C VAL A 76 3.14 13.16 4.38
N ARG A 77 2.99 13.61 5.64
CA ARG A 77 3.07 15.03 5.99
C ARG A 77 4.47 15.61 5.80
N ALA A 78 5.52 14.85 6.08
CA ALA A 78 6.90 15.25 5.86
C ALA A 78 7.18 15.55 4.36
N GLN A 79 6.43 14.91 3.46
CA GLN A 79 6.47 15.17 2.02
C GLN A 79 5.54 16.31 1.58
N GLY A 80 4.94 17.05 2.51
CA GLY A 80 4.01 18.15 2.23
C GLY A 80 2.64 17.71 1.71
N ARG A 81 2.28 16.44 1.91
CA ARG A 81 1.03 15.85 1.42
C ARG A 81 0.03 15.62 2.55
N LYS A 82 -1.25 15.50 2.22
CA LYS A 82 -2.32 15.29 3.20
C LYS A 82 -2.66 13.80 3.35
N PRO A 83 -2.38 13.17 4.50
CA PRO A 83 -2.80 11.80 4.75
C PRO A 83 -4.24 11.72 5.26
N GLU A 84 -4.98 10.77 4.74
CA GLU A 84 -6.31 10.37 5.23
C GLU A 84 -6.36 8.83 5.34
N GLN A 85 -7.19 8.33 6.24
CA GLN A 85 -7.40 6.89 6.43
C GLN A 85 -8.90 6.64 6.55
N GLY A 86 -9.41 5.69 5.77
CA GLY A 86 -10.79 5.22 5.94
C GLY A 86 -10.95 4.48 7.26
N THR A 87 -12.17 4.50 7.83
CA THR A 87 -12.48 3.79 9.07
C THR A 87 -12.04 2.32 8.97
N PRO A 88 -11.19 1.85 9.89
CA PRO A 88 -10.72 0.47 9.89
C PRO A 88 -11.89 -0.50 10.01
N GLN A 89 -11.90 -1.54 9.18
CA GLN A 89 -12.82 -2.66 9.29
C GLN A 89 -12.12 -3.78 10.04
N VAL A 90 -12.75 -4.34 11.08
CA VAL A 90 -12.14 -5.38 11.92
C VAL A 90 -13.01 -6.63 11.94
N SER A 91 -12.41 -7.77 11.62
CA SER A 91 -13.09 -9.07 11.62
C SER A 91 -12.21 -10.16 12.23
N THR A 92 -12.83 -11.15 12.86
CA THR A 92 -12.19 -12.44 13.14
C THR A 92 -12.61 -13.41 12.05
N GLU A 93 -11.63 -13.98 11.34
CA GLU A 93 -11.89 -14.83 10.18
C GLU A 93 -10.86 -15.97 10.06
N PRO A 94 -11.18 -17.05 9.33
CA PRO A 94 -10.23 -18.13 9.08
C PRO A 94 -9.02 -17.61 8.31
N ALA A 95 -7.80 -17.87 8.80
CA ALA A 95 -6.58 -17.39 8.16
C ALA A 95 -6.45 -17.90 6.71
N PRO A 96 -6.35 -17.02 5.71
CA PRO A 96 -5.95 -17.41 4.36
C PRO A 96 -4.59 -18.12 4.40
N LYS A 97 -4.35 -19.03 3.45
CA LYS A 97 -3.14 -19.89 3.44
C LYS A 97 -1.83 -19.12 3.57
N ASN A 98 -1.68 -18.00 2.85
CA ASN A 98 -0.50 -17.14 2.93
C ASN A 98 -0.37 -16.46 4.31
N ILE A 99 -1.46 -15.93 4.86
CA ILE A 99 -1.49 -15.32 6.20
C ILE A 99 -1.13 -16.35 7.27
N ALA A 100 -1.71 -17.55 7.21
CA ALA A 100 -1.42 -18.64 8.12
C ALA A 100 0.07 -19.02 8.06
N ASN A 101 0.62 -19.21 6.86
CA ASN A 101 2.04 -19.50 6.68
C ASN A 101 2.95 -18.42 7.26
N TRP A 102 2.67 -17.14 7.02
CA TRP A 102 3.47 -16.04 7.57
C TRP A 102 3.34 -15.91 9.08
N LEU A 103 2.16 -16.21 9.64
CA LEU A 103 1.91 -16.23 11.08
C LEU A 103 2.36 -17.52 11.77
N ASN A 104 2.87 -18.50 11.02
CA ASN A 104 3.20 -19.84 11.51
C ASN A 104 2.00 -20.54 12.20
N LEU A 105 0.85 -20.48 11.53
CA LEU A 105 -0.41 -21.10 11.94
C LEU A 105 -0.86 -22.13 10.88
N GLU A 106 -1.75 -23.03 11.29
CA GLU A 106 -2.45 -23.90 10.33
C GLU A 106 -3.46 -23.08 9.52
N PRO A 107 -3.56 -23.27 8.18
CA PRO A 107 -4.57 -22.62 7.36
C PRO A 107 -5.98 -22.79 7.93
N GLY A 108 -6.75 -21.69 7.98
CA GLY A 108 -8.09 -21.66 8.58
C GLY A 108 -8.13 -21.44 10.09
N THR A 109 -6.98 -21.41 10.78
CA THR A 109 -6.92 -20.97 12.18
C THR A 109 -7.49 -19.54 12.30
N PRO A 110 -8.38 -19.25 13.27
CA PRO A 110 -8.92 -17.90 13.42
C PRO A 110 -7.84 -16.85 13.65
N VAL A 111 -7.93 -15.75 12.90
CA VAL A 111 -7.06 -14.57 13.01
C VAL A 111 -7.92 -13.31 13.00
N VAL A 112 -7.40 -12.24 13.60
CA VAL A 112 -8.02 -10.91 13.53
C VAL A 112 -7.45 -10.17 12.33
N ALA A 113 -8.31 -9.78 11.40
CA ALA A 113 -8.00 -8.98 10.24
C ALA A 113 -8.48 -7.54 10.45
N ARG A 114 -7.56 -6.58 10.40
CA ARG A 114 -7.84 -5.15 10.48
C ARG A 114 -7.46 -4.49 9.16
N ARG A 115 -8.47 -4.07 8.39
CA ARG A 115 -8.32 -3.58 7.02
C ARG A 115 -8.53 -2.09 6.94
N ARG A 116 -7.71 -1.41 6.14
CA ARG A 116 -7.77 0.04 5.96
C ARG A 116 -7.40 0.44 4.54
N LEU A 117 -8.08 1.48 4.06
CA LEU A 117 -7.68 2.22 2.87
C LEU A 117 -6.95 3.49 3.31
N ARG A 118 -5.74 3.69 2.79
CA ARG A 118 -4.94 4.89 3.00
C ARG A 118 -5.08 5.79 1.79
N LEU A 119 -5.35 7.07 2.03
CA LEU A 119 -5.49 8.07 0.98
C LEU A 119 -4.43 9.15 1.15
N VAL A 120 -3.88 9.63 0.04
CA VAL A 120 -2.98 10.78 0.03
C VAL A 120 -3.52 11.81 -0.93
N ASP A 121 -3.70 13.04 -0.44
CA ASP A 121 -4.33 14.15 -1.17
C ASP A 121 -5.72 13.79 -1.74
N GLY A 122 -6.47 12.95 -1.00
CA GLY A 122 -7.80 12.49 -1.39
C GLY A 122 -7.83 11.30 -2.35
N GLU A 123 -6.68 10.78 -2.79
CA GLU A 123 -6.61 9.63 -3.71
C GLU A 123 -6.26 8.32 -2.98
N PRO A 124 -6.94 7.18 -3.28
CA PRO A 124 -6.54 5.85 -2.81
C PRO A 124 -5.07 5.56 -3.11
N CYS A 125 -4.27 5.42 -2.05
CA CYS A 125 -2.83 5.30 -2.17
C CYS A 125 -2.33 3.89 -1.83
N GLN A 126 -2.87 3.28 -0.77
CA GLN A 126 -2.47 1.94 -0.31
C GLN A 126 -3.64 1.21 0.36
N LEU A 127 -3.77 -0.10 0.12
CA LEU A 127 -4.54 -0.99 0.99
C LEU A 127 -3.58 -1.53 2.04
N ALA A 128 -3.87 -1.42 3.33
CA ALA A 128 -2.93 -1.77 4.39
C ALA A 128 -3.56 -2.69 5.44
N ASP A 129 -3.75 -3.95 5.07
CA ASP A 129 -4.38 -4.96 5.92
C ASP A 129 -3.38 -5.47 6.97
N SER A 130 -3.81 -5.59 8.22
CA SER A 130 -3.00 -6.12 9.33
C SER A 130 -3.69 -7.33 9.93
N TRP A 131 -2.93 -8.38 10.17
CA TRP A 131 -3.39 -9.69 10.61
C TRP A 131 -2.67 -10.07 11.90
N PHE A 132 -3.43 -10.58 12.86
CA PHE A 132 -2.94 -10.92 14.18
C PHE A 132 -3.49 -12.29 14.60
N PRO A 133 -2.70 -13.13 15.31
CA PRO A 133 -3.26 -14.23 16.08
C PRO A 133 -4.33 -13.68 17.06
N VAL A 134 -5.42 -14.41 17.26
CA VAL A 134 -6.51 -13.97 18.18
C VAL A 134 -5.97 -13.67 19.58
N SER A 135 -5.04 -14.49 20.08
CA SER A 135 -4.40 -14.29 21.39
C SER A 135 -3.62 -12.98 21.55
N ILE A 136 -3.23 -12.33 20.44
CA ILE A 136 -2.52 -11.05 20.44
C ILE A 136 -3.51 -9.87 20.38
N ALA A 137 -4.62 -10.03 19.67
CA ALA A 137 -5.56 -8.95 19.41
C ALA A 137 -6.71 -8.88 20.42
N GLU A 138 -7.19 -10.02 20.91
CA GLU A 138 -8.34 -10.10 21.80
C GLU A 138 -8.13 -9.30 23.09
N GLY A 139 -9.15 -8.55 23.52
CA GLY A 139 -9.07 -7.69 24.70
C GLY A 139 -8.22 -6.43 24.51
N THR A 140 -7.72 -6.15 23.31
CA THR A 140 -6.94 -4.94 23.00
C THR A 140 -7.69 -4.01 22.04
N PRO A 141 -7.24 -2.75 21.89
CA PRO A 141 -7.81 -1.83 20.90
C PRO A 141 -7.66 -2.28 19.43
N LEU A 142 -6.92 -3.36 19.15
CA LEU A 142 -6.87 -3.96 17.80
C LEU A 142 -8.23 -4.49 17.34
N MET A 143 -9.14 -4.79 18.27
CA MET A 143 -10.50 -5.23 17.99
C MET A 143 -11.45 -4.09 17.63
N GLU A 144 -11.02 -2.83 17.78
CA GLU A 144 -11.89 -1.68 17.60
C GLU A 144 -11.88 -1.16 16.15
N GLU A 145 -13.07 -0.91 15.59
CA GLU A 145 -13.28 -0.29 14.27
C GLU A 145 -13.09 1.23 14.31
N ARG A 146 -11.98 1.65 14.91
CA ARG A 146 -11.56 3.05 14.91
C ARG A 146 -10.07 3.14 14.74
N ASP A 147 -9.67 4.36 14.46
CA ASP A 147 -8.30 4.77 14.45
C ASP A 147 -7.70 4.69 15.87
N VAL A 148 -6.61 3.91 16.00
CA VAL A 148 -5.88 3.73 17.26
C VAL A 148 -4.39 3.93 17.00
N THR A 149 -3.81 4.89 17.70
CA THR A 149 -2.37 5.13 17.77
C THR A 149 -1.97 5.11 19.23
N MET A 150 -0.92 4.36 19.56
CA MET A 150 -0.35 4.31 20.91
C MET A 150 1.14 4.63 20.82
N LYS A 151 1.67 5.29 21.85
CA LYS A 151 3.09 5.61 21.92
C LYS A 151 3.92 4.31 21.87
N GLY A 152 4.89 4.24 20.97
CA GLY A 152 5.70 3.03 20.76
C GLY A 152 5.01 1.95 19.93
N GLY A 153 3.84 2.22 19.36
CA GLY A 153 3.03 1.28 18.60
C GLY A 153 2.12 0.42 19.48
N ILE A 154 0.94 0.10 18.95
CA ILE A 154 -0.11 -0.63 19.68
C ILE A 154 0.37 -1.99 20.23
N LEU A 155 1.18 -2.73 19.47
CA LEU A 155 1.68 -4.04 19.89
C LEU A 155 2.60 -3.96 21.12
N ALA A 156 3.54 -3.00 21.16
CA ALA A 156 4.38 -2.81 22.33
C ALA A 156 3.55 -2.35 23.54
N ALA A 157 2.60 -1.43 23.31
CA ALA A 157 1.71 -0.92 24.35
C ALA A 157 0.75 -1.98 24.93
N THR A 158 0.42 -3.03 24.17
CA THR A 158 -0.42 -4.16 24.63
C THR A 158 0.39 -5.36 25.09
N GLY A 159 1.71 -5.22 25.30
CA GLY A 159 2.56 -6.27 25.86
C GLY A 159 3.12 -7.27 24.86
N ASN A 160 3.02 -6.99 23.55
CA ASN A 160 3.46 -7.86 22.46
C ASN A 160 4.53 -7.18 21.57
N PRO A 161 5.67 -6.70 22.13
CA PRO A 161 6.67 -5.98 21.35
C PRO A 161 7.26 -6.86 20.23
N GLN A 162 7.56 -6.24 19.10
CA GLN A 162 8.24 -6.88 17.99
C GLN A 162 9.76 -6.72 18.15
N HIS A 163 10.51 -7.80 18.00
CA HIS A 163 11.96 -7.86 18.15
C HIS A 163 12.70 -8.06 16.82
N ARG A 164 12.02 -8.63 15.83
CA ARG A 164 12.57 -8.83 14.49
C ARG A 164 11.47 -8.57 13.47
N ILE A 165 11.87 -8.04 12.32
CA ILE A 165 10.99 -7.81 11.19
C ILE A 165 11.58 -8.49 9.96
N ARG A 166 10.69 -9.03 9.13
CA ARG A 166 11.00 -9.47 7.77
C ARG A 166 10.04 -8.81 6.81
N ASP A 167 10.60 -8.15 5.80
CA ASP A 167 9.84 -7.61 4.69
C ASP A 167 9.98 -8.52 3.46
N GLU A 168 8.87 -8.83 2.81
CA GLU A 168 8.81 -9.45 1.49
C GLU A 168 8.15 -8.47 0.52
N LEU A 169 8.76 -8.29 -0.66
CA LEU A 169 8.27 -7.41 -1.71
C LEU A 169 8.02 -8.25 -2.95
N ASP A 170 6.77 -8.31 -3.39
CA ASP A 170 6.38 -8.97 -4.63
C ASP A 170 5.74 -7.97 -5.58
N ILE A 171 6.03 -8.07 -6.88
CA ILE A 171 5.49 -7.18 -7.91
C ILE A 171 4.60 -8.00 -8.84
N ARG A 172 3.33 -7.61 -8.95
CA ARG A 172 2.33 -8.32 -9.75
C ARG A 172 1.27 -7.39 -10.28
N MET A 173 0.43 -7.89 -11.19
CA MET A 173 -0.79 -7.19 -11.57
C MET A 173 -1.81 -7.21 -10.41
N PRO A 174 -2.61 -6.14 -10.25
CA PRO A 174 -3.65 -6.09 -9.22
C PRO A 174 -4.78 -7.09 -9.51
N THR A 175 -5.41 -7.58 -8.44
CA THR A 175 -6.67 -8.32 -8.51
C THR A 175 -7.84 -7.39 -8.85
N SER A 176 -9.01 -7.95 -9.20
CA SER A 176 -10.22 -7.16 -9.45
C SER A 176 -10.62 -6.29 -8.24
N THR A 177 -10.56 -6.83 -7.03
CA THR A 177 -10.84 -6.10 -5.79
C THR A 177 -9.82 -4.98 -5.53
N GLU A 178 -8.55 -5.21 -5.84
CA GLU A 178 -7.52 -4.16 -5.72
C GLU A 178 -7.72 -3.07 -6.76
N ILE A 179 -8.07 -3.42 -8.01
CA ILE A 179 -8.41 -2.45 -9.05
C ILE A 179 -9.55 -1.55 -8.61
N GLU A 180 -10.60 -2.13 -8.02
CA GLU A 180 -11.75 -1.40 -7.52
C GLU A 180 -11.37 -0.48 -6.35
N ARG A 181 -10.73 -1.02 -5.31
CA ARG A 181 -10.45 -0.27 -4.08
C ARG A 181 -9.34 0.77 -4.20
N LEU A 182 -8.49 0.67 -5.22
CA LEU A 182 -7.38 1.60 -5.49
C LEU A 182 -7.65 2.53 -6.68
N ASP A 183 -8.87 2.52 -7.22
CA ASP A 183 -9.29 3.32 -8.38
C ASP A 183 -8.35 3.16 -9.59
N LEU A 184 -8.03 1.91 -9.95
CA LEU A 184 -7.11 1.59 -11.05
C LEU A 184 -7.84 1.27 -12.38
N GLN A 185 -9.17 1.36 -12.44
CA GLN A 185 -9.97 0.96 -13.61
C GLN A 185 -9.55 1.72 -14.88
N ASN A 186 -9.16 2.99 -14.73
CA ASN A 186 -8.73 3.87 -15.82
C ASN A 186 -7.20 3.93 -15.98
N LEU A 187 -6.47 3.04 -15.29
CA LEU A 187 -5.02 3.02 -15.23
C LEU A 187 -4.49 1.63 -15.58
N PRO A 188 -4.75 1.13 -16.81
CA PRO A 188 -4.23 -0.16 -17.26
C PRO A 188 -2.70 -0.18 -17.22
N GLY A 189 -2.13 -1.38 -17.12
CA GLY A 189 -0.68 -1.54 -17.05
C GLY A 189 -0.05 -1.05 -15.75
N THR A 190 -0.85 -0.84 -14.69
CA THR A 190 -0.33 -0.44 -13.37
C THR A 190 -0.11 -1.69 -12.51
N PRO A 191 1.14 -2.17 -12.35
CA PRO A 191 1.42 -3.20 -11.37
C PRO A 191 1.28 -2.63 -9.96
N VAL A 192 1.07 -3.54 -9.01
CA VAL A 192 1.13 -3.25 -7.58
C VAL A 192 2.35 -3.93 -6.97
N CYS A 193 2.96 -3.28 -6.00
CA CYS A 193 3.85 -3.96 -5.07
C CYS A 193 3.02 -4.46 -3.88
N GLN A 194 3.07 -5.76 -3.62
CA GLN A 194 2.62 -6.35 -2.38
C GLN A 194 3.79 -6.36 -1.40
N HIS A 195 3.74 -5.45 -0.44
CA HIS A 195 4.68 -5.42 0.68
C HIS A 195 4.10 -6.18 1.86
N VAL A 196 4.74 -7.28 2.22
CA VAL A 196 4.40 -8.08 3.40
C VAL A 196 5.42 -7.79 4.47
N ARG A 197 4.96 -7.35 5.64
CA ARG A 197 5.80 -7.14 6.82
C ARG A 197 5.40 -8.10 7.91
N ILE A 198 6.32 -8.98 8.30
CA ILE A 198 6.12 -9.96 9.37
C ILE A 198 6.88 -9.48 10.61
N GLY A 199 6.14 -9.29 11.70
CA GLY A 199 6.68 -8.92 13.00
C GLY A 199 6.78 -10.13 13.92
N TYR A 200 7.97 -10.37 14.47
CA TYR A 200 8.25 -11.50 15.36
C TYR A 200 8.44 -11.01 16.81
N GLY A 201 7.90 -11.75 17.77
CA GLY A 201 8.17 -11.57 19.20
C GLY A 201 9.59 -12.01 19.58
N ALA A 202 9.93 -11.86 20.87
CA ALA A 202 11.25 -12.21 21.40
C ALA A 202 11.58 -13.71 21.30
N ASP A 203 10.55 -14.55 21.32
CA ASP A 203 10.59 -16.00 21.15
C ASP A 203 10.74 -16.44 19.68
N GLY A 204 10.76 -15.49 18.74
CA GLY A 204 10.82 -15.75 17.32
C GLY A 204 9.48 -16.15 16.68
N VAL A 205 8.38 -16.10 17.42
CA VAL A 205 7.03 -16.41 16.92
C VAL A 205 6.41 -15.14 16.28
N PRO A 206 5.77 -15.23 15.11
CA PRO A 206 5.06 -14.09 14.51
C PRO A 206 3.92 -13.58 15.40
N VAL A 207 3.91 -12.28 15.67
CA VAL A 207 2.81 -11.60 16.40
C VAL A 207 1.92 -10.78 15.47
N ARG A 208 2.40 -10.47 14.25
CA ARG A 208 1.70 -9.66 13.26
C ARG A 208 2.18 -9.94 11.85
N VAL A 209 1.25 -9.88 10.91
CA VAL A 209 1.54 -9.73 9.48
C VAL A 209 0.81 -8.52 8.93
N MET A 210 1.51 -7.59 8.30
CA MET A 210 0.91 -6.50 7.53
C MET A 210 1.07 -6.81 6.04
N VAL A 211 -0.02 -6.74 5.28
CA VAL A 211 -0.01 -6.84 3.82
C VAL A 211 -0.44 -5.49 3.27
N THR A 212 0.49 -4.79 2.63
CA THR A 212 0.23 -3.52 1.98
C THR A 212 0.27 -3.69 0.46
N ILE A 213 -0.80 -3.29 -0.21
CA ILE A 213 -0.86 -3.23 -1.67
C ILE A 213 -0.65 -1.79 -2.09
N ALA A 214 0.44 -1.53 -2.81
CA ALA A 214 0.88 -0.20 -3.22
C ALA A 214 0.99 -0.12 -4.75
N PRO A 215 0.09 0.60 -5.45
CA PRO A 215 0.18 0.85 -6.88
C PRO A 215 1.49 1.53 -7.27
N GLY A 216 2.17 0.97 -8.28
CA GLY A 216 3.49 1.43 -8.73
C GLY A 216 3.49 2.79 -9.41
N ASP A 217 2.32 3.33 -9.78
CA ASP A 217 2.19 4.66 -10.39
C ASP A 217 2.26 5.81 -9.39
N ARG A 218 2.01 5.53 -8.10
CA ARG A 218 1.96 6.55 -7.05
C ARG A 218 2.71 6.17 -5.77
N ASN A 219 3.41 5.04 -5.76
CA ASN A 219 4.23 4.61 -4.63
C ASN A 219 5.65 4.27 -5.08
N ARG A 220 6.63 4.63 -4.25
CA ARG A 220 8.01 4.16 -4.33
C ARG A 220 8.43 3.73 -2.94
N ILE A 221 8.78 2.46 -2.79
CA ILE A 221 9.26 1.90 -1.52
C ILE A 221 10.76 2.12 -1.45
N ILE A 222 11.23 2.73 -0.36
CA ILE A 222 12.65 3.01 -0.12
C ILE A 222 13.12 2.29 1.15
N TYR A 223 14.34 1.77 1.09
CA TYR A 223 15.07 1.26 2.25
C TYR A 223 16.40 1.99 2.31
N GLU A 224 16.71 2.54 3.47
CA GLU A 224 18.00 3.13 3.78
C GLU A 224 18.60 2.31 4.92
N LEU A 225 19.74 1.69 4.66
CA LEU A 225 20.41 0.79 5.58
C LEU A 225 21.79 1.37 5.87
N GLU A 226 22.09 1.58 7.15
CA GLU A 226 23.43 1.90 7.58
C GLU A 226 24.25 0.62 7.68
N ILE A 227 25.33 0.55 6.91
CA ILE A 227 26.32 -0.51 7.05
C ILE A 227 27.30 -0.02 8.10
N ASN A 228 27.10 -0.43 9.35
CA ASN A 228 28.12 -0.24 10.39
C ASN A 228 29.42 -0.93 9.91
N ARG A 229 30.49 -0.15 9.75
CA ARG A 229 31.85 -0.65 9.54
C ARG A 229 32.52 -0.94 10.87
#